data_AF-A0A452YPT6-F1
#
_entry.id   AF-A0A452YPT6-F1
#
_cell.length_a   1.000
_cell.length_b   1.000
_cell.length_c   1.000
_cell.angle_alpha   90.00
_cell.angle_beta   90.00
_cell.angle_gamma   90.00
#
_symmetry.space_group_name_H-M   'P 1'
#
loop_
_entity.id
_entity.type
_entity.pdbx_description
1 polymer ?
#
loop_
_entity_poly.entity_id
_entity_poly.type
_entity_poly.pdbx_seq_one_letter_code
_entity_poly.pdbx_strand_id
1 'polypeptide(L)'
;MAAATAGVVEELTRVYRELPPRPAVEEVEAAAAVLASADAEEEARLADVAREEAARLREAEGVSGELLAVLREARRAAVRLRALQQRKEAAHVVELERRFKVLDGLIQRASRVV
;
A
#
# COMPACT_ATOMS: atom_id res chain seq x y z
N MET A 1 -18.58 8.00 -41.02
CA MET A 1 -17.89 8.47 -39.79
C MET A 1 -18.61 8.02 -38.52
N ALA A 2 -19.91 8.28 -38.35
CA ALA A 2 -20.67 7.88 -37.15
C ALA A 2 -20.55 6.37 -36.79
N ALA A 3 -20.59 5.47 -37.77
CA ALA A 3 -20.43 4.03 -37.53
C ALA A 3 -19.03 3.64 -37.00
N ALA A 4 -17.97 4.32 -37.46
CA ALA A 4 -16.61 4.07 -36.99
C ALA A 4 -16.42 4.59 -35.55
N THR A 5 -16.96 5.77 -35.24
CA THR A 5 -16.98 6.32 -33.88
C THR A 5 -17.75 5.41 -32.92
N ALA A 6 -18.92 4.90 -33.33
CA ALA A 6 -19.71 3.98 -32.53
C ALA A 6 -18.94 2.68 -32.22
N GLY A 7 -18.22 2.12 -33.19
CA GLY A 7 -17.38 0.94 -32.98
C GLY A 7 -16.27 1.17 -31.93
N VAL A 8 -15.62 2.33 -31.96
CA VAL A 8 -14.60 2.69 -30.96
C VAL A 8 -15.21 2.88 -29.57
N VAL A 9 -16.39 3.51 -29.47
CA VAL A 9 -17.10 3.66 -28.18
C VAL A 9 -17.54 2.31 -27.62
N GLU A 10 -17.96 1.37 -28.47
CA GLU A 10 -18.30 0.01 -28.06
C GLU A 10 -17.08 -0.74 -27.51
N GLU A 11 -15.94 -0.64 -28.19
CA GLU A 11 -14.67 -1.22 -27.72
C GLU A 11 -14.24 -0.61 -26.38
N LEU A 12 -14.30 0.72 -26.24
CA LEU A 12 -14.03 1.41 -24.98
C LEU A 12 -14.96 0.87 -23.88
N THR A 13 -16.27 0.80 -24.14
CA THR A 13 -17.25 0.28 -23.19
C THR A 13 -16.95 -1.15 -22.76
N ARG A 14 -16.51 -2.01 -23.70
CA ARG A 14 -16.11 -3.39 -23.41
C ARG A 14 -14.92 -3.44 -22.46
N VAL A 15 -13.87 -2.64 -22.69
CA VAL A 15 -12.71 -2.55 -21.80
C VAL A 15 -13.13 -2.22 -20.37
N TYR A 16 -14.03 -1.26 -20.17
CA TYR A 16 -14.49 -0.89 -18.82
C TYR A 16 -15.37 -1.96 -18.15
N ARG A 17 -16.11 -2.76 -18.92
CA ARG A 17 -16.93 -3.87 -18.38
C ARG A 17 -16.10 -5.05 -17.89
N GLU A 18 -14.89 -5.22 -18.41
CA GLU A 18 -13.98 -6.32 -18.03
C GLU A 18 -13.16 -5.99 -16.77
N LEU A 19 -13.27 -4.77 -16.24
CA LEU A 19 -12.55 -4.34 -15.03
C LEU A 19 -13.16 -4.93 -13.75
N PRO A 20 -12.36 -5.10 -12.68
CA PRO A 20 -12.88 -5.43 -11.36
C PRO A 20 -13.86 -4.34 -10.86
N PRO A 21 -14.68 -4.62 -9.83
CA PRO A 21 -15.47 -3.58 -9.20
C PRO A 21 -14.57 -2.46 -8.66
N ARG A 22 -15.00 -1.21 -8.86
CA ARG A 22 -14.35 -0.05 -8.26
C ARG A 22 -14.62 -0.05 -6.75
N PRO A 23 -13.59 0.14 -5.91
CA PRO A 23 -13.80 0.34 -4.47
C PRO A 23 -14.74 1.50 -4.19
N ALA A 24 -15.60 1.37 -3.18
CA ALA A 24 -16.40 2.46 -2.69
C ALA A 24 -15.52 3.54 -2.04
N VAL A 25 -16.00 4.78 -1.98
CA VAL A 25 -15.24 5.89 -1.40
C VAL A 25 -14.92 5.60 0.07
N GLU A 26 -15.89 5.05 0.79
CA GLU A 26 -15.76 4.67 2.20
C GLU A 26 -14.70 3.58 2.40
N GLU A 27 -14.56 2.63 1.47
CA GLU A 27 -13.52 1.60 1.51
C GLU A 27 -12.13 2.20 1.31
N VAL A 28 -12.01 3.18 0.40
CA VAL A 28 -10.75 3.89 0.15
C VAL A 28 -10.33 4.73 1.35
N GLU A 29 -11.29 5.44 1.96
CA GLU A 29 -11.05 6.22 3.17
C GLU A 29 -10.63 5.33 4.36
N ALA A 30 -11.33 4.21 4.55
CA ALA A 30 -10.98 3.23 5.57
C ALA A 30 -9.58 2.64 5.32
N ALA A 31 -9.26 2.27 4.08
CA ALA A 31 -7.94 1.78 3.71
C ALA A 31 -6.84 2.82 3.96
N ALA A 32 -7.08 4.10 3.64
CA ALA A 32 -6.14 5.17 3.93
C ALA A 32 -5.89 5.32 5.44
N ALA A 33 -6.94 5.24 6.26
CA ALA A 33 -6.82 5.28 7.71
C ALA A 33 -6.03 4.08 8.26
N VAL A 34 -6.26 2.87 7.73
CA VAL A 34 -5.50 1.66 8.10
C VAL A 34 -4.01 1.83 7.77
N LEU A 35 -3.68 2.37 6.59
CA LEU A 35 -2.29 2.63 6.21
C LEU A 35 -1.61 3.61 7.18
N ALA A 36 -2.26 4.74 7.48
CA ALA A 36 -1.72 5.74 8.40
C ALA A 36 -1.51 5.17 9.81
N SER A 37 -2.46 4.37 10.30
CA SER A 37 -2.36 3.70 11.61
C SER A 37 -1.21 2.69 11.63
N ALA A 38 -1.09 1.86 10.59
CA ALA A 38 -0.03 0.87 10.48
C ALA A 38 1.37 1.51 10.35
N ASP A 39 1.49 2.65 9.66
CA ASP A 39 2.73 3.44 9.60
C ASP A 39 3.14 3.95 10.99
N ALA A 40 2.19 4.50 11.75
CA ALA A 40 2.43 4.97 13.11
C ALA A 40 2.81 3.81 14.06
N GLU A 41 2.14 2.66 13.93
CA GLU A 41 2.42 1.46 14.72
C GLU A 41 3.81 0.88 14.40
N GLU A 42 4.21 0.88 13.13
CA GLU A 42 5.55 0.47 12.69
C GLU A 42 6.62 1.36 13.33
N GLU A 43 6.46 2.68 13.24
CA GLU A 43 7.39 3.65 13.81
C GLU A 43 7.50 3.50 15.33
N ALA A 44 6.38 3.39 16.03
CA ALA A 44 6.35 3.18 17.48
C ALA A 44 7.10 1.92 17.89
N ARG A 45 6.87 0.79 17.19
CA ARG A 45 7.55 -0.48 17.44
C ARG A 45 9.04 -0.43 17.14
N LEU A 46 9.46 0.26 16.09
CA LEU A 46 10.88 0.45 15.79
C LEU A 46 11.55 1.28 16.89
N ALA A 47 10.87 2.28 17.43
CA ALA A 47 11.35 3.06 18.57
C ALA A 47 11.45 2.22 19.85
N ASP A 48 10.49 1.33 20.11
CA ASP A 48 10.56 0.35 21.21
C ASP A 48 11.78 -0.57 21.07
N VAL A 49 11.99 -1.12 19.88
CA VAL A 49 13.16 -1.96 19.59
C VAL A 49 14.44 -1.18 19.88
N ALA A 50 14.55 0.07 19.44
CA ALA A 50 15.73 0.91 19.70
C ALA A 50 15.94 1.19 21.21
N ARG A 51 14.87 1.40 21.98
CA ARG A 51 14.95 1.57 23.45
C ARG A 51 15.41 0.29 24.14
N GLU A 52 14.83 -0.86 23.78
CA GLU A 52 15.22 -2.16 24.32
C GLU A 52 16.68 -2.51 24.01
N GLU A 53 17.16 -2.15 22.81
CA GLU A 53 18.54 -2.34 22.41
C GLU A 53 19.52 -1.62 23.34
N ALA A 54 19.22 -0.37 23.71
CA ALA A 54 20.04 0.43 24.62
C ALA A 54 20.07 -0.16 26.04
N ALA A 55 18.98 -0.79 26.49
CA ALA A 55 18.92 -1.47 27.78
C ALA A 55 19.72 -2.78 27.78
N ARG A 56 19.52 -3.65 26.78
CA ARG A 56 20.14 -4.98 26.72
C ARG A 56 21.65 -4.96 26.44
N LEU A 57 22.15 -3.90 25.79
CA LEU A 57 23.59 -3.67 25.64
C LEU A 57 24.33 -3.60 26.98
N ARG A 58 23.66 -3.16 28.05
CA ARG A 58 24.24 -3.07 29.39
C ARG A 58 24.32 -4.42 30.10
N GLU A 59 23.58 -5.41 29.63
CA GLU A 59 23.46 -6.75 30.24
C GLU A 59 24.21 -7.84 29.44
N ALA A 60 24.77 -7.49 28.27
CA ALA A 60 25.34 -8.45 27.32
C ALA A 60 26.81 -8.80 27.58
N GLU A 61 27.18 -9.08 28.83
CA GLU A 61 28.52 -9.60 29.14
C GLU A 61 28.71 -11.00 28.52
N GLY A 62 29.79 -11.19 27.76
CA GLY A 62 30.15 -12.48 27.16
C GLY A 62 29.50 -12.81 25.80
N VAL A 63 28.69 -11.92 25.21
CA VAL A 63 28.12 -12.10 23.86
C VAL A 63 28.95 -11.35 22.82
N SER A 64 29.21 -11.96 21.66
CA SER A 64 29.94 -11.29 20.58
C SER A 64 29.15 -10.10 20.01
N GLY A 65 29.86 -9.03 19.65
CA GLY A 65 29.24 -7.83 19.08
C GLY A 65 28.48 -8.11 17.77
N GLU A 66 28.95 -9.06 16.97
CA GLU A 66 28.32 -9.48 15.72
C GLU A 66 26.96 -10.15 15.95
N LEU A 67 26.86 -11.07 16.92
CA LEU A 67 25.59 -11.73 17.23
C LEU A 67 24.55 -10.73 17.75
N LEU A 68 25.00 -9.74 18.54
CA LEU A 68 24.14 -8.63 18.96
C LEU A 68 23.67 -7.79 17.76
N ALA A 69 24.53 -7.49 16.80
CA ALA A 69 24.15 -6.74 15.59
C ALA A 69 23.10 -7.51 14.76
N VAL A 70 23.31 -8.81 14.55
CA VAL A 70 22.34 -9.68 13.84
C VAL A 70 20.99 -9.70 14.55
N LEU A 71 20.98 -9.81 15.89
CA LEU A 71 19.73 -9.80 16.66
C LEU A 71 18.96 -8.47 16.50
N ARG A 72 19.67 -7.33 16.49
CA ARG A 72 19.06 -6.01 16.26
C ARG A 72 18.43 -5.92 14.88
N GLU A 73 19.17 -6.32 13.86
CA GLU A 73 18.69 -6.33 12.49
C GLU A 73 17.48 -7.24 12.34
N ALA A 74 17.52 -8.45 12.90
CA ALA A 74 16.42 -9.41 12.87
C ALA A 74 15.14 -8.84 13.52
N ARG A 75 15.24 -8.14 14.66
CA ARG A 75 14.09 -7.52 15.32
C ARG A 75 13.47 -6.42 14.48
N ARG A 76 14.30 -5.52 13.95
CA ARG A 76 13.83 -4.42 13.08
C ARG A 76 13.18 -4.97 11.81
N ALA A 77 13.79 -5.99 11.20
CA ALA A 77 13.25 -6.67 10.03
C ALA A 77 11.89 -7.33 10.35
N ALA A 78 11.75 -7.98 11.51
CA ALA A 78 10.48 -8.58 11.93
C ALA A 78 9.36 -7.54 12.11
N VAL A 79 9.67 -6.35 12.65
CA VAL A 79 8.69 -5.24 12.76
C VAL A 79 8.22 -4.80 11.36
N ARG A 80 9.16 -4.53 10.45
CA ARG A 80 8.87 -4.12 9.08
C ARG A 80 8.06 -5.17 8.31
N LEU A 81 8.40 -6.45 8.48
CA LEU A 81 7.68 -7.54 7.81
C LEU A 81 6.23 -7.64 8.30
N ARG A 82 5.98 -7.41 9.60
CA ARG A 82 4.62 -7.37 10.16
C ARG A 82 3.84 -6.17 9.62
N ALA A 83 4.45 -4.99 9.59
CA ALA A 83 3.83 -3.80 9.03
C ALA A 83 3.48 -3.97 7.53
N LEU A 84 4.38 -4.57 6.75
CA LEU A 84 4.14 -4.90 5.36
C LEU A 84 2.90 -5.79 5.17
N GLN A 85 2.75 -6.83 6.00
CA GLN A 85 1.58 -7.71 5.93
C GLN A 85 0.29 -6.98 6.34
N GLN A 86 0.34 -6.19 7.41
CA GLN A 86 -0.80 -5.41 7.90
C GLN A 86 -1.31 -4.40 6.87
N ARG A 87 -0.41 -3.78 6.10
CA ARG A 87 -0.74 -2.75 5.11
C ARG A 87 -1.19 -3.31 3.76
N LYS A 88 -0.98 -4.60 3.49
CA LYS A 88 -1.11 -5.21 2.16
C LYS A 88 -2.48 -4.96 1.50
N GLU A 89 -3.55 -5.25 2.20
CA GLU A 89 -4.92 -5.14 1.65
C GLU A 89 -5.32 -3.67 1.47
N ALA A 90 -5.05 -2.85 2.48
CA ALA A 90 -5.34 -1.42 2.42
C ALA A 90 -4.56 -0.71 1.28
N ALA A 91 -3.29 -1.06 1.10
CA ALA A 91 -2.48 -0.56 -0.01
C ALA A 91 -3.06 -0.97 -1.38
N HIS A 92 -3.57 -2.20 -1.48
CA HIS A 92 -4.22 -2.68 -2.69
C HIS A 92 -5.47 -1.88 -3.04
N VAL A 93 -6.34 -1.61 -2.07
CA VAL A 93 -7.57 -0.81 -2.27
C VAL A 93 -7.25 0.59 -2.76
N VAL A 94 -6.32 1.28 -2.10
CA VAL A 94 -5.90 2.64 -2.47
C VAL A 94 -5.28 2.68 -3.86
N GLU A 95 -4.43 1.71 -4.19
CA GLU A 95 -3.83 1.62 -5.54
C GLU A 95 -4.89 1.31 -6.60
N LEU A 96 -5.89 0.47 -6.30
CA LEU A 96 -6.98 0.17 -7.23
C LEU A 96 -7.79 1.44 -7.57
N GLU A 97 -8.19 2.23 -6.57
CA GLU A 97 -8.86 3.51 -6.80
C GLU A 97 -7.99 4.49 -7.60
N ARG A 98 -6.68 4.53 -7.32
CA ARG A 98 -5.74 5.35 -8.11
C ARG A 98 -5.72 4.94 -9.58
N ARG A 99 -5.81 3.65 -9.91
CA ARG A 99 -5.91 3.17 -11.30
C ARG A 99 -7.24 3.57 -11.94
N PHE A 100 -8.34 3.51 -11.20
CA PHE A 100 -9.63 4.01 -11.68
C PHE A 100 -9.60 5.51 -12.01
N LYS A 101 -8.95 6.34 -11.20
CA LYS A 101 -8.78 7.78 -11.51
C LYS A 101 -8.04 8.03 -12.83
N VAL A 102 -7.05 7.20 -13.18
CA VAL A 102 -6.37 7.29 -14.48
C VAL A 102 -7.34 6.97 -15.61
N LEU A 103 -8.14 5.91 -15.45
CA LEU A 103 -9.16 5.50 -16.42
C LEU A 103 -10.27 6.55 -16.56
N ASP A 104 -10.71 7.19 -15.47
CA ASP A 104 -11.68 8.30 -15.53
C ASP A 104 -11.16 9.43 -16.43
N GLY A 105 -9.86 9.72 -16.36
CA GLY A 105 -9.19 10.68 -17.24
C GLY A 105 -9.20 10.26 -18.72
N LEU A 106 -9.17 8.97 -19.03
CA LEU A 106 -9.31 8.49 -20.42
C LEU A 106 -10.74 8.73 -20.94
N ILE A 107 -11.76 8.38 -20.14
CA ILE A 107 -13.18 8.63 -20.48
C ILE A 107 -13.42 10.12 -20.72
N GLN A 108 -12.92 10.97 -19.83
CA GLN A 108 -13.07 12.43 -19.97
C GLN A 108 -12.41 12.98 -21.23
N ARG A 109 -11.35 12.35 -21.75
CA ARG A 109 -10.77 12.75 -23.05
C ARG A 109 -11.60 12.25 -24.21
N ALA A 110 -12.08 11.00 -24.14
CA ALA A 110 -12.95 10.44 -25.16
C ALA A 110 -14.25 11.24 -25.30
N SER A 111 -14.87 11.66 -24.19
CA SER A 111 -16.11 12.44 -24.21
C SER A 111 -16.00 13.83 -24.83
N ARG A 112 -14.79 14.37 -24.97
CA ARG A 112 -14.54 15.68 -25.61
C ARG A 112 -14.46 15.59 -27.13
N VAL A 113 -14.34 14.38 -27.69
CA VAL A 113 -14.10 14.14 -29.11
C VAL A 113 -15.18 13.28 -29.77
N VAL A 114 -16.19 12.86 -29.00
CA VAL A 114 -17.40 12.16 -29.45
C VAL A 114 -18.52 13.17 -29.66
#